data_AF-A0A661V3F2-F1
#
_entry.id   AF-A0A661V3F2-F1
#
_cell.length_a   1.000
_cell.length_b   1.000
_cell.length_c   1.000
_cell.angle_alpha   90.00
_cell.angle_beta   90.00
_cell.angle_gamma   90.00
#
_symmetry.space_group_name_H-M   'P 1'
#
loop_
_entity.id
_entity.type
_entity.pdbx_description
1 polymer ?
#
loop_
_entity_poly.entity_id
_entity_poly.type
_entity_poly.pdbx_seq_one_letter_code
_entity_poly.pdbx_strand_id
1 'polypeptide(L)'
;MRKKTVLFDLGGTLVQYYTRSEIPEVLHQAIAGVQEYLRREGWLRLSPEEVWAGVEREKREAGDHRVRPLEGRLARIFRLEEQACSPELLDALCRCFLKPIFARARRYDDALPVLRRLHADGFRLAVVSNTPWG
;
A
#
# COMPACT_ATOMS: atom_id res chain seq x y z
N MET A 1 13.80 26.56 -24.55
CA MET A 1 12.39 26.21 -24.25
C MET A 1 12.34 25.45 -22.93
N ARG A 2 11.51 25.86 -21.95
CA ARG A 2 11.42 25.20 -20.64
C ARG A 2 10.70 23.86 -20.81
N LYS A 3 11.34 22.73 -20.47
CA LYS A 3 10.69 21.40 -20.52
C LYS A 3 9.52 21.39 -19.53
N LYS A 4 8.31 21.08 -20.02
CA LYS A 4 7.11 20.95 -19.18
C LYS A 4 7.12 19.57 -18.51
N THR A 5 6.63 19.50 -17.28
CA THR A 5 6.53 18.26 -16.51
C THR A 5 5.06 17.95 -16.23
N VAL A 6 4.66 16.69 -16.36
CA VAL A 6 3.35 16.17 -15.94
C VAL A 6 3.56 15.18 -14.80
N LEU A 7 2.84 15.39 -13.70
CA LEU A 7 2.83 14.49 -12.54
C LEU A 7 1.57 13.65 -12.60
N PHE A 8 1.72 12.34 -12.42
CA PHE A 8 0.61 11.40 -12.34
C PHE A 8 0.54 10.82 -10.95
N ASP A 9 -0.67 10.70 -10.42
CA ASP A 9 -0.91 9.67 -9.42
C ASP A 9 -0.90 8.27 -10.07
N LEU A 10 -0.75 7.22 -9.27
CA LEU A 10 -0.77 5.82 -9.74
C LEU A 10 -2.18 5.21 -9.58
N GLY A 11 -2.69 5.16 -8.36
CA GLY A 11 -3.87 4.39 -7.98
C GLY A 11 -5.19 5.08 -8.32
N GLY A 12 -5.96 4.49 -9.23
CA GLY A 12 -7.17 5.12 -9.76
C GLY A 12 -6.90 6.11 -10.90
N THR A 13 -5.63 6.33 -11.25
CA THR A 13 -5.20 7.20 -12.37
C THR A 13 -4.58 6.40 -13.51
N LEU A 14 -3.47 5.69 -13.25
CA LEU A 14 -2.79 4.85 -14.25
C LEU A 14 -3.08 3.36 -14.05
N VAL A 15 -3.37 2.96 -12.82
CA VAL A 15 -3.62 1.58 -12.40
C VAL A 15 -4.90 1.51 -11.58
N GLN A 16 -5.79 0.61 -11.95
CA GLN A 16 -6.93 0.19 -11.15
C GLN A 16 -6.48 -0.93 -10.20
N TYR A 17 -6.84 -0.86 -8.91
CA TYR A 17 -6.51 -1.92 -7.94
C TYR A 17 -7.69 -2.87 -7.71
N TYR A 18 -8.64 -2.43 -6.89
CA TYR A 18 -9.85 -3.17 -6.53
C TYR A 18 -10.99 -2.15 -6.37
N THR A 19 -12.21 -2.63 -6.49
CA THR A 19 -13.42 -1.82 -6.30
C THR A 19 -13.72 -1.61 -4.82
N ARG A 20 -14.59 -0.64 -4.50
CA ARG A 20 -15.00 -0.38 -3.11
C ARG A 20 -15.63 -1.60 -2.43
N SER A 21 -16.39 -2.40 -3.19
CA SER A 21 -17.00 -3.64 -2.69
C SER A 21 -15.96 -4.71 -2.33
N GLU A 22 -14.78 -4.69 -2.93
CA GLU A 22 -13.70 -5.66 -2.68
C GLU A 22 -12.80 -5.27 -1.50
N ILE A 23 -12.90 -4.03 -0.99
CA ILE A 23 -12.06 -3.51 0.11
C ILE A 23 -12.01 -4.48 1.31
N PRO A 24 -13.14 -4.98 1.86
CA PRO A 24 -13.11 -5.81 3.05
C PRO A 24 -12.35 -7.12 2.83
N GLU A 25 -12.57 -7.76 1.68
CA GLU A 25 -11.93 -9.02 1.34
C GLU A 25 -10.41 -8.83 1.11
N VAL A 26 -10.03 -7.80 0.37
CA VAL A 26 -8.63 -7.50 0.09
C VAL A 26 -7.87 -7.16 1.37
N LEU A 27 -8.46 -6.37 2.26
CA LEU A 27 -7.86 -6.05 3.55
C LEU A 27 -7.68 -7.30 4.42
N HIS A 28 -8.68 -8.18 4.45
CA HIS A 28 -8.58 -9.45 5.16
C HIS A 28 -7.45 -10.33 4.63
N GLN A 29 -7.32 -10.46 3.31
CA GLN A 29 -6.22 -11.19 2.67
C GLN A 29 -4.85 -10.56 2.97
N ALA A 30 -4.78 -9.22 2.98
CA ALA A 30 -3.55 -8.49 3.25
C ALA A 30 -3.07 -8.72 4.69
N ILE A 31 -3.96 -8.58 5.67
CA ILE A 31 -3.65 -8.81 7.09
C ILE A 31 -3.32 -10.28 7.35
N ALA A 32 -4.06 -11.22 6.75
CA ALA A 32 -3.77 -12.65 6.86
C ALA A 32 -2.38 -13.00 6.31
N GLY A 33 -1.97 -12.39 5.20
CA GLY A 33 -0.63 -12.56 4.63
C GLY A 33 0.48 -12.09 5.58
N VAL A 34 0.27 -10.96 6.27
CA VAL A 34 1.22 -10.45 7.27
C VAL A 34 1.24 -11.35 8.52
N GLN A 35 0.08 -11.80 9.00
CA GLN A 35 -0.02 -12.73 10.13
C GLN A 35 0.72 -14.04 9.86
N GLU A 36 0.57 -14.61 8.66
CA GLU A 36 1.24 -15.84 8.27
C GLU A 36 2.77 -15.66 8.24
N TYR A 37 3.24 -14.56 7.66
CA TYR A 37 4.65 -14.23 7.67
C TYR A 37 5.19 -14.12 9.10
N LEU A 38 4.56 -13.30 9.95
CA LEU A 38 5.00 -13.13 11.34
C LEU A 38 4.94 -14.43 12.15
N ARG A 39 3.95 -15.28 11.90
CA ARG A 39 3.85 -16.61 12.54
C ARG A 39 5.03 -17.49 12.15
N ARG A 40 5.34 -17.57 10.86
CA ARG A 40 6.46 -18.38 10.34
C ARG A 40 7.80 -17.91 10.89
N GLU A 41 8.00 -16.61 10.99
CA GLU A 41 9.23 -16.01 11.51
C GLU A 41 9.28 -15.98 13.07
N GLY A 42 8.25 -16.49 13.76
CA GLY A 42 8.21 -16.56 15.24
C GLY A 42 7.91 -15.22 15.95
N TRP A 43 7.42 -14.22 15.22
CA TRP A 43 7.14 -12.87 15.71
C TRP A 43 5.68 -12.63 16.09
N LEU A 44 4.75 -13.46 15.66
CA LEU A 44 3.32 -13.25 15.96
C LEU A 44 3.01 -13.60 17.42
N ARG A 45 2.78 -12.57 18.25
CA ARG A 45 2.43 -12.71 19.67
C ARG A 45 0.96 -12.37 20.00
N LEU A 46 0.20 -11.89 19.02
CA LEU A 46 -1.15 -11.37 19.21
C LEU A 46 -2.21 -12.38 18.81
N SER A 47 -3.35 -12.36 19.50
CA SER A 47 -4.53 -13.09 19.06
C SER A 47 -5.13 -12.48 17.77
N PRO A 48 -5.93 -13.23 17.00
CA PRO A 48 -6.65 -12.68 15.85
C PRO A 48 -7.50 -11.46 16.20
N GLU A 49 -8.18 -11.48 17.35
CA GLU A 49 -9.02 -10.38 17.84
C GLU A 49 -8.19 -9.12 18.13
N GLU A 50 -7.01 -9.28 18.73
CA GLU A 50 -6.12 -8.16 19.01
C GLU A 50 -5.58 -7.50 17.74
N VAL A 51 -5.25 -8.31 16.72
CA VAL A 51 -4.81 -7.82 15.40
C VAL A 51 -5.92 -6.99 14.78
N TRP A 52 -7.14 -7.52 14.70
CA TRP A 52 -8.28 -6.82 14.10
C TRP A 52 -8.69 -5.57 14.88
N ALA A 53 -8.58 -5.57 16.21
CA ALA A 53 -8.73 -4.37 17.01
C ALA A 53 -7.66 -3.31 16.66
N GLY A 54 -6.43 -3.73 16.36
CA GLY A 54 -5.37 -2.86 15.83
C GLY A 54 -5.70 -2.29 14.44
N VAL A 55 -6.18 -3.14 13.53
CA VAL A 55 -6.59 -2.74 12.18
C VAL A 55 -7.67 -1.67 12.25
N GLU A 56 -8.71 -1.84 13.06
CA GLU A 56 -9.79 -0.84 13.18
C GLU A 56 -9.31 0.48 13.80
N ARG A 57 -8.32 0.45 14.71
CA ARG A 57 -7.69 1.69 15.22
C ARG A 57 -6.94 2.45 14.13
N GLU A 58 -6.19 1.74 13.28
CA GLU A 58 -5.41 2.35 12.18
C GLU A 58 -6.24 2.68 10.94
N LYS A 59 -7.40 2.04 10.78
CA LYS A 59 -8.34 2.29 9.67
C LYS A 59 -9.00 3.65 9.74
N ARG A 60 -9.11 4.25 10.93
CA ARG A 60 -9.59 5.63 11.05
C ARG A 60 -8.60 6.55 10.35
N GLU A 61 -8.99 7.01 9.16
CA GLU A 61 -8.51 8.27 8.62
C GLU A 61 -8.70 9.28 9.73
N ALA A 62 -7.61 9.66 10.39
CA ALA A 62 -7.70 10.79 11.29
C ALA A 62 -8.09 11.97 10.41
N GLY A 63 -8.99 12.83 10.90
CA GLY A 63 -9.38 14.06 10.19
C GLY A 63 -8.23 15.07 10.02
N ASP A 64 -6.97 14.64 10.19
CA ASP A 64 -5.76 15.42 10.03
C ASP A 64 -5.19 15.36 8.59
N HIS A 65 -5.80 14.56 7.70
CA HIS A 65 -5.36 14.33 6.31
C HIS A 65 -3.90 13.89 6.17
N ARG A 66 -3.27 13.37 7.23
CA ARG A 66 -1.87 12.98 7.20
C ARG A 66 -1.72 11.59 6.60
N VAL A 67 -0.85 11.51 5.59
CA VAL A 67 -0.33 10.24 5.08
C VAL A 67 0.46 9.56 6.19
N ARG A 68 0.12 8.31 6.50
CA ARG A 68 0.81 7.48 7.48
C ARG A 68 1.40 6.29 6.76
N PRO A 69 2.74 6.18 6.69
CA PRO A 69 3.40 5.12 5.96
C PRO A 69 2.92 3.73 6.41
N LEU A 70 2.80 2.82 5.43
CA LEU A 70 2.26 1.48 5.63
C LEU A 70 3.09 0.70 6.67
N GLU A 71 4.41 0.80 6.61
CA GLU A 71 5.33 0.15 7.54
C GLU A 71 5.04 0.53 9.00
N GLY A 72 4.78 1.81 9.25
CA GLY A 72 4.44 2.31 10.58
C GLY A 72 3.07 1.81 11.05
N ARG A 73 2.10 1.70 10.13
CA ARG A 73 0.78 1.13 10.45
C ARG A 73 0.90 -0.34 10.82
N LEU A 74 1.62 -1.13 10.02
CA LEU A 74 1.83 -2.56 10.28
C LEU A 74 2.56 -2.77 11.61
N ALA A 75 3.61 -1.99 11.89
CA ALA A 75 4.30 -2.05 13.18
C ALA A 75 3.36 -1.81 14.37
N ARG A 76 2.45 -0.83 14.28
CA ARG A 76 1.46 -0.53 15.33
C ARG A 76 0.37 -1.60 15.46
N ILE A 77 -0.13 -2.14 14.35
CA ILE A 77 -1.14 -3.22 14.34
C ILE A 77 -0.58 -4.46 15.03
N PHE A 78 0.65 -4.83 14.70
CA PHE A 78 1.30 -6.04 15.20
C PHE A 78 2.10 -5.82 16.49
N ARG A 79 2.05 -4.62 17.08
CA ARG A 79 2.77 -4.20 18.29
C ARG A 79 4.26 -4.61 18.25
N LEU A 80 4.90 -4.37 17.11
CA LEU A 80 6.31 -4.66 16.95
C LEU A 80 7.14 -3.60 17.69
N GLU A 81 7.98 -4.03 18.63
CA GLU A 81 8.86 -3.15 19.40
C GLU A 81 9.84 -2.43 18.47
N GLU A 82 10.06 -1.13 18.68
CA GLU A 82 10.92 -0.29 17.81
C GLU A 82 12.35 -0.85 17.70
N GLN A 83 12.87 -1.45 18.77
CA GLN A 83 14.21 -2.04 18.81
C GLN A 83 14.31 -3.37 18.03
N ALA A 84 13.17 -3.98 17.70
CA ALA A 84 13.09 -5.28 17.02
C ALA A 84 12.69 -5.17 15.54
N CYS A 85 12.21 -4.01 15.10
CA CYS A 85 11.83 -3.75 13.70
C CYS A 85 13.04 -3.39 12.85
N SER A 86 13.71 -4.38 12.29
CA SER A 86 14.69 -4.10 11.23
C SER A 86 13.99 -3.56 9.96
N PRO A 87 14.66 -2.72 9.16
CA PRO A 87 14.11 -2.25 7.89
C PRO A 87 13.68 -3.39 6.95
N GLU A 88 14.41 -4.51 6.97
CA GLU A 88 14.15 -5.70 6.15
C GLU A 88 12.86 -6.40 6.58
N LEU A 89 12.61 -6.48 7.90
CA LEU A 89 11.36 -7.00 8.43
C LEU A 89 10.20 -6.13 7.94
N LEU A 90 10.29 -4.81 8.10
CA LEU A 90 9.23 -3.88 7.66
C LEU A 90 8.95 -3.98 6.15
N ASP A 91 9.99 -4.07 5.31
CA ASP A 91 9.81 -4.27 3.86
C ASP A 91 9.09 -5.60 3.57
N ALA A 92 9.45 -6.67 4.27
CA ALA A 92 8.79 -7.96 4.11
C ALA A 92 7.30 -7.93 4.51
N LEU A 93 6.95 -7.21 5.59
CA LEU A 93 5.56 -7.03 6.00
C LEU A 93 4.78 -6.23 4.97
N CYS A 94 5.35 -5.13 4.46
CA CYS A 94 4.76 -4.34 3.38
C CYS A 94 4.51 -5.19 2.13
N ARG A 95 5.48 -6.01 1.70
CA ARG A 95 5.31 -6.93 0.56
C ARG A 95 4.19 -7.93 0.78
N CYS A 96 4.08 -8.51 1.98
CA CYS A 96 3.01 -9.44 2.32
C CYS A 96 1.64 -8.76 2.25
N PHE A 97 1.53 -7.54 2.80
CA PHE A 97 0.30 -6.76 2.80
C PHE A 97 -0.11 -6.34 1.37
N LEU A 98 0.84 -5.90 0.55
CA LEU A 98 0.57 -5.40 -0.81
C LEU A 98 0.28 -6.50 -1.83
N LYS A 99 0.69 -7.75 -1.55
CA LYS A 99 0.51 -8.89 -2.46
C LYS A 99 -0.92 -9.05 -2.99
N PRO A 100 -1.98 -9.13 -2.16
CA PRO A 100 -3.36 -9.26 -2.67
C PRO A 100 -3.88 -8.03 -3.41
N ILE A 101 -3.30 -6.85 -3.17
CA ILE A 101 -3.64 -5.60 -3.86
C ILE A 101 -3.05 -5.64 -5.28
N PHE A 102 -1.76 -5.94 -5.39
CA PHE A 102 -1.09 -6.03 -6.69
C PHE A 102 -1.53 -7.23 -7.52
N ALA A 103 -1.98 -8.32 -6.89
CA ALA A 103 -2.58 -9.45 -7.60
C ALA A 103 -3.87 -9.07 -8.36
N ARG A 104 -4.56 -8.01 -7.93
CA ARG A 104 -5.79 -7.49 -8.58
C ARG A 104 -5.51 -6.27 -9.47
N ALA A 105 -4.32 -5.69 -9.36
CA ALA A 105 -3.95 -4.49 -10.08
C ALA A 105 -3.98 -4.69 -11.60
N ARG A 106 -4.63 -3.76 -12.28
CA ARG A 106 -4.70 -3.70 -13.75
C ARG A 106 -4.40 -2.29 -14.19
N ARG A 107 -3.49 -2.15 -15.15
CA ARG A 107 -3.25 -0.85 -15.79
C ARG A 107 -4.45 -0.50 -16.66
N TYR A 108 -4.89 0.77 -16.65
CA TYR A 108 -5.90 1.23 -17.60
C TYR A 108 -5.38 1.13 -19.05
N ASP A 109 -6.27 0.82 -19.99
CA ASP A 109 -5.88 0.55 -21.37
C ASP A 109 -5.22 1.76 -22.04
N ASP A 110 -5.69 2.96 -21.71
CA ASP A 110 -5.24 4.25 -22.23
C ASP A 110 -3.99 4.81 -21.53
N ALA A 111 -3.60 4.28 -20.36
CA ALA A 111 -2.48 4.79 -19.58
C ALA A 111 -1.16 4.82 -20.39
N LEU A 112 -0.78 3.72 -21.05
CA LEU A 112 0.45 3.69 -21.87
C LEU A 112 0.35 4.56 -23.12
N PRO A 113 -0.74 4.51 -23.93
CA PRO A 113 -0.92 5.44 -25.04
C PRO A 113 -0.72 6.91 -24.65
N VAL A 114 -1.34 7.36 -23.55
CA VAL A 114 -1.22 8.76 -23.06
C VAL A 114 0.21 9.09 -22.65
N LEU A 115 0.84 8.24 -21.84
CA LEU A 115 2.23 8.47 -21.38
C LEU A 115 3.21 8.51 -22.57
N ARG A 116 3.05 7.61 -23.55
CA ARG A 116 3.88 7.60 -24.76
C ARG A 116 3.71 8.87 -25.58
N ARG A 117 2.46 9.34 -25.74
CA ARG A 117 2.18 10.57 -26.49
C ARG A 117 2.80 11.78 -25.82
N LEU A 118 2.61 11.94 -24.51
CA LEU A 118 3.20 13.06 -23.76
C LEU A 118 4.73 13.02 -23.81
N HIS A 119 5.34 11.84 -23.71
CA HIS A 119 6.79 11.72 -23.86
C HIS A 119 7.26 12.14 -25.26
N ALA A 120 6.58 11.68 -26.32
CA ALA A 120 6.87 12.08 -27.70
C ALA A 120 6.72 13.60 -27.93
N ASP A 121 5.76 14.23 -27.27
CA ASP A 121 5.53 15.68 -27.29
C ASP A 121 6.54 16.46 -26.42
N GLY A 122 7.54 15.79 -25.83
CA GLY A 122 8.67 16.40 -25.13
C GLY A 122 8.43 16.70 -23.65
N PHE A 123 7.37 16.15 -23.04
CA PHE A 123 7.12 16.30 -21.61
C PHE A 123 8.01 15.37 -20.78
N ARG A 124 8.41 15.86 -19.59
CA ARG A 124 8.93 15.00 -18.51
C ARG A 124 7.76 14.41 -17.74
N LEU A 125 7.82 13.13 -17.44
CA LEU A 125 6.75 12.42 -16.72
C LEU A 125 7.31 11.94 -15.37
N ALA A 126 6.52 12.06 -14.31
CA ALA A 126 6.82 11.45 -13.02
C ALA A 126 5.55 10.92 -12.38
N VAL A 127 5.69 9.87 -11.57
CA VAL A 127 4.61 9.32 -10.74
C VAL A 127 4.84 9.78 -9.30
N VAL A 128 3.79 10.31 -8.68
CA VAL A 128 3.74 10.69 -7.27
C VAL A 128 2.51 10.02 -6.68
N SER A 129 2.72 9.00 -5.85
CA SER A 129 1.63 8.23 -5.26
C SER A 129 2.01 7.77 -3.86
N ASN A 130 1.01 7.54 -3.02
CA ASN A 130 1.19 6.90 -1.72
C ASN A 130 0.97 5.38 -1.85
N THR A 131 1.29 4.66 -0.78
CA THR A 131 1.07 3.22 -0.74
C THR A 131 -0.41 2.96 -0.49
N PRO A 132 -1.02 1.92 -1.09
CA PRO A 132 -2.37 1.51 -0.70
C PRO A 132 -2.45 1.30 0.82
N TRP A 133 -3.42 1.96 1.46
CA TRP A 133 -3.61 1.94 2.91
C TRP A 133 -2.50 2.63 3.73
N GLY A 134 -1.67 3.45 3.09
CA GLY A 134 -0.60 4.28 3.67
C GLY A 134 -0.03 5.27 2.67
#